data_AF-A0AAD1NWF4-F1
#
_entry.id   AF-A0AAD1NWF4-F1
#
_cell.length_a   1.000
_cell.length_b   1.000
_cell.length_c   1.000
_cell.angle_alpha   90.00
_cell.angle_beta   90.00
_cell.angle_gamma   90.00
#
_symmetry.space_group_name_H-M   'P 1'
#
loop_
_entity.id
_entity.type
_entity.pdbx_description
1 polymer ?
#
loop_
_entity_poly.entity_id
_entity_poly.type
_entity_poly.pdbx_seq_one_letter_code
_entity_poly.pdbx_strand_id
1 'polypeptide(L)'
;MGTEGGAQKVRFVDRHPRGLLTAGGLYNLRISHAWSHTGTFPITVKLSDGRVLVTSVTVRKGAPAQPTGPVVGPCDKPTISFPAGSTVRDDSRLSVSFTHLTPSTWVDVLTDGTKIGTVHTNATGSGNQDVPITYQTASGAHLLRIAGPDGRFVEKVFTVRSKTLPFSNAITRDVTATASSEASNETTPNGRAAAAVDGDPNTFWHSRWEAPAATYPHTLTVDLGRKYALSAMKWVSRRGNPNGRVKTLVLEFSSDGSQWGGKQPVTLPYSSYPTIIGLPRRADARYVRITMTSPHDASQPFAAVGEVTFAGLADGHADRPRHDPTAHMWTPPAHCSLPNPTPPGQPAMASTDSSTAASTGTTNHSQTGTRPTRLPATGR
;
A
#
# COMPACT_ATOMS: atom_id res chain seq x y z
N MET A 1 -17.06 -42.13 33.46
CA MET A 1 -17.89 -41.51 32.41
C MET A 1 -17.36 -40.11 32.18
N GLY A 2 -16.64 -39.88 31.09
CA GLY A 2 -16.13 -38.53 30.74
C GLY A 2 -17.18 -37.79 29.92
N THR A 3 -17.40 -36.52 30.22
CA THR A 3 -18.41 -35.67 29.58
C THR A 3 -18.25 -35.63 28.06
N GLU A 4 -19.33 -35.91 27.32
CA GLU A 4 -19.38 -35.75 25.87
C GLU A 4 -19.16 -34.30 25.44
N GLY A 5 -18.67 -34.11 24.21
CA GLY A 5 -18.06 -32.86 23.75
C GLY A 5 -18.96 -31.62 23.86
N GLY A 6 -18.48 -30.60 24.58
CA GLY A 6 -19.12 -29.30 24.64
C GLY A 6 -19.19 -28.62 23.27
N ALA A 7 -20.39 -28.23 22.85
CA ALA A 7 -20.61 -27.56 21.57
C ALA A 7 -20.05 -26.11 21.59
N GLN A 8 -18.85 -25.91 21.08
CA GLN A 8 -18.23 -24.59 20.99
C GLN A 8 -18.87 -23.76 19.87
N LYS A 9 -19.73 -22.80 20.23
CA LYS A 9 -20.36 -21.88 19.27
C LYS A 9 -19.32 -20.89 18.73
N VAL A 10 -18.88 -21.08 17.50
CA VAL A 10 -18.06 -20.09 16.76
C VAL A 10 -18.99 -19.27 15.87
N ARG A 11 -19.08 -17.96 16.12
CA ARG A 11 -19.89 -17.03 15.32
C ARG A 11 -18.97 -16.11 14.53
N PHE A 12 -18.87 -16.35 13.22
CA PHE A 12 -18.30 -15.39 12.29
C PHE A 12 -19.35 -14.32 11.97
N VAL A 13 -19.00 -13.05 12.11
CA VAL A 13 -19.86 -11.91 11.75
C VAL A 13 -19.13 -11.10 10.70
N ASP A 14 -19.52 -11.27 9.45
CA ASP A 14 -19.26 -10.27 8.41
C ASP A 14 -20.53 -9.43 8.23
N ARG A 15 -20.36 -8.11 8.08
CA ARG A 15 -21.45 -7.17 7.81
C ARG A 15 -21.59 -6.83 6.32
N HIS A 16 -20.66 -7.29 5.49
CA HIS A 16 -20.72 -7.07 4.05
C HIS A 16 -21.60 -8.15 3.37
N PRO A 17 -22.38 -7.79 2.33
CA PRO A 17 -23.03 -8.78 1.46
C PRO A 17 -21.98 -9.72 0.84
N ARG A 18 -22.28 -11.02 0.74
CA ARG A 18 -21.39 -11.97 0.05
C ARG A 18 -21.28 -11.63 -1.44
N GLY A 19 -20.06 -11.49 -1.93
CA GLY A 19 -19.70 -11.30 -3.33
C GLY A 19 -18.29 -11.83 -3.61
N LEU A 20 -17.76 -11.59 -4.80
CA LEU A 20 -16.48 -12.16 -5.25
C LEU A 20 -15.29 -11.81 -4.31
N LEU A 21 -15.33 -10.62 -3.70
CA LEU A 21 -14.30 -10.12 -2.77
C LEU A 21 -14.60 -10.42 -1.29
N THR A 22 -15.87 -10.45 -0.91
CA THR A 22 -16.35 -10.57 0.49
C THR A 22 -16.81 -11.99 0.84
N ALA A 23 -16.77 -12.93 -0.12
CA ALA A 23 -16.76 -14.35 0.19
C ALA A 23 -15.48 -14.64 1.00
N GLY A 24 -15.63 -14.67 2.34
CA GLY A 24 -14.53 -14.91 3.26
C GLY A 24 -13.71 -16.15 2.91
N GLY A 25 -12.43 -16.14 3.25
CA GLY A 25 -11.49 -17.22 2.95
C GLY A 25 -11.90 -18.57 3.55
N LEU A 26 -11.15 -19.62 3.21
CA LEU A 26 -11.32 -20.96 3.77
C LEU A 26 -11.32 -20.92 5.31
N TYR A 27 -12.47 -21.21 5.91
CA TYR A 27 -12.64 -21.24 7.36
C TYR A 27 -12.07 -22.55 7.93
N ASN A 28 -10.96 -22.47 8.66
CA ASN A 28 -10.44 -23.60 9.44
C ASN A 28 -11.19 -23.71 10.77
N LEU A 29 -12.09 -24.69 10.88
CA LEU A 29 -12.70 -25.06 12.16
C LEU A 29 -11.73 -25.93 12.97
N ARG A 30 -11.00 -25.33 13.92
CA ARG A 30 -10.08 -26.06 14.81
C ARG A 30 -10.82 -26.50 16.07
N ILE A 31 -10.98 -27.81 16.26
CA ILE A 31 -11.62 -28.42 17.44
C ILE A 31 -10.52 -29.00 18.33
N SER A 32 -10.39 -28.44 19.55
CA SER A 32 -9.51 -28.97 20.60
C SER A 32 -10.33 -29.77 21.61
N HIS A 33 -9.78 -30.88 22.08
CA HIS A 33 -10.46 -31.87 22.91
C HIS A 33 -9.37 -32.75 23.60
N ALA A 34 -9.75 -33.67 24.49
CA ALA A 34 -8.81 -34.56 25.20
C ALA A 34 -9.10 -36.08 25.01
N TRP A 35 -9.14 -36.60 23.75
CA TRP A 35 -9.46 -37.99 23.43
C TRP A 35 -8.33 -38.88 23.94
N SER A 36 -8.54 -39.47 25.11
CA SER A 36 -7.57 -40.29 25.83
C SER A 36 -7.43 -41.72 25.31
N HIS A 37 -8.16 -42.09 24.25
CA HIS A 37 -8.21 -43.46 23.74
C HIS A 37 -8.40 -43.50 22.22
N THR A 38 -8.00 -44.64 21.65
CA THR A 38 -8.11 -44.96 20.22
C THR A 38 -9.58 -45.13 19.81
N GLY A 39 -9.96 -44.58 18.66
CA GLY A 39 -11.32 -44.63 18.14
C GLY A 39 -11.55 -43.70 16.95
N THR A 40 -12.70 -43.81 16.30
CA THR A 40 -13.14 -42.86 15.27
C THR A 40 -14.30 -42.05 15.82
N PHE A 41 -14.11 -40.74 15.94
CA PHE A 41 -15.05 -39.81 16.56
C PHE A 41 -15.70 -38.93 15.49
N PRO A 42 -17.05 -38.87 15.41
CA PRO A 42 -17.73 -38.01 14.46
C PRO A 42 -17.56 -36.53 14.83
N ILE A 43 -17.34 -35.69 13.84
CA ILE A 43 -17.36 -34.24 13.94
C ILE A 43 -18.57 -33.73 13.15
N THR A 44 -19.47 -33.02 13.83
CA THR A 44 -20.65 -32.41 13.22
C THR A 44 -20.48 -30.90 13.15
N VAL A 45 -20.43 -30.36 11.93
CA VAL A 45 -20.43 -28.92 11.66
C VAL A 45 -21.83 -28.50 11.24
N LYS A 46 -22.51 -27.71 12.08
CA LYS A 46 -23.80 -27.10 11.75
C LYS A 46 -23.56 -25.68 11.24
N LEU A 47 -23.94 -25.41 9.99
CA LEU A 47 -23.86 -24.10 9.38
C LEU A 47 -25.11 -23.26 9.72
N SER A 48 -24.97 -21.94 9.63
CA SER A 48 -26.07 -20.99 9.91
C SER A 48 -27.21 -21.05 8.90
N ASP A 49 -26.99 -21.66 7.73
CA ASP A 49 -28.01 -21.93 6.70
C ASP A 49 -28.75 -23.26 6.91
N GLY A 50 -28.56 -23.91 8.07
CA GLY A 50 -29.20 -25.17 8.43
C GLY A 50 -28.50 -26.42 7.89
N ARG A 51 -27.53 -26.29 6.97
CA ARG A 51 -26.77 -27.45 6.48
C ARG A 51 -25.91 -28.05 7.58
N VAL A 52 -25.82 -29.38 7.55
CA VAL A 52 -25.01 -30.17 8.48
C VAL A 52 -23.97 -30.94 7.69
N LEU A 53 -22.69 -30.73 7.99
CA LEU A 53 -21.60 -31.55 7.49
C LEU A 53 -21.16 -32.52 8.60
N VAL A 54 -21.09 -33.80 8.28
CA VAL A 54 -20.54 -34.82 9.16
C VAL A 54 -19.24 -35.32 8.56
N THR A 55 -18.18 -35.27 9.35
CA THR A 55 -16.89 -35.92 9.06
C THR A 55 -16.47 -36.72 10.30
N SER A 56 -15.27 -37.30 10.32
CA SER A 56 -14.75 -37.97 11.51
C SER A 56 -13.25 -37.78 11.66
N VAL A 57 -12.76 -37.89 12.90
CA VAL A 57 -11.34 -37.99 13.21
C VAL A 57 -11.06 -39.35 13.84
N THR A 58 -10.10 -40.09 13.26
CA THR A 58 -9.61 -41.34 13.82
C THR A 58 -8.36 -41.09 14.66
N VAL A 59 -8.49 -41.29 15.97
CA VAL A 59 -7.38 -41.36 16.92
C VAL A 59 -6.80 -42.78 16.85
N ARG A 60 -5.54 -42.92 16.45
CA ARG A 60 -4.83 -44.21 16.36
C ARG A 60 -4.01 -44.47 17.62
N LYS A 61 -3.90 -45.74 18.02
CA LYS A 61 -3.02 -46.17 19.13
C LYS A 61 -1.56 -45.89 18.74
N GLY A 62 -0.79 -45.29 19.65
CA GLY A 62 0.63 -45.00 19.40
C GLY A 62 0.88 -43.93 18.33
N ALA A 63 -0.06 -43.00 18.10
CA ALA A 63 0.26 -41.77 17.40
C ALA A 63 1.47 -41.11 18.12
N PRO A 64 2.53 -40.70 17.39
CA PRO A 64 3.67 -40.05 18.02
C PRO A 64 3.21 -38.79 18.76
N ALA A 65 3.98 -38.38 19.77
CA ALA A 65 3.80 -37.09 20.41
C ALA A 65 3.61 -36.01 19.33
N GLN A 66 2.64 -35.11 19.53
CA GLN A 66 2.19 -34.11 18.56
C GLN A 66 3.39 -33.61 17.76
N PRO A 67 3.44 -33.84 16.43
CA PRO A 67 4.68 -33.74 15.68
C PRO A 67 5.29 -32.38 15.96
N THR A 68 6.51 -32.40 16.49
CA THR A 68 7.37 -31.23 16.63
C THR A 68 7.76 -30.82 15.22
N GLY A 69 6.81 -30.22 14.51
CA GLY A 69 7.05 -29.55 13.24
C GLY A 69 8.20 -28.58 13.44
N PRO A 70 8.99 -28.31 12.38
CA PRO A 70 10.19 -27.48 12.48
C PRO A 70 9.86 -26.21 13.25
N VAL A 71 10.45 -26.12 14.46
CA VAL A 71 10.27 -24.98 15.33
C VAL A 71 10.89 -23.81 14.61
N VAL A 72 10.07 -22.82 14.27
CA VAL A 72 10.55 -21.56 13.70
C VAL A 72 11.52 -20.95 14.71
N GLY A 73 12.81 -21.06 14.40
CA GLY A 73 13.90 -20.70 15.28
C GLY A 73 13.92 -19.20 15.55
N PRO A 74 14.50 -18.75 16.68
CA PRO A 74 14.55 -17.33 17.03
C PRO A 74 15.21 -16.46 15.96
N CYS A 75 16.05 -17.05 15.09
CA CYS A 75 16.73 -16.36 14.00
C CYS A 75 16.10 -16.55 12.61
N ASP A 76 15.08 -17.40 12.47
CA ASP A 76 14.44 -17.68 11.18
C ASP A 76 13.67 -16.45 10.70
N LYS A 77 14.03 -15.93 9.53
CA LYS A 77 13.43 -14.72 8.96
C LYS A 77 12.09 -15.05 8.28
N PRO A 78 11.00 -14.34 8.60
CA PRO A 78 9.75 -14.40 7.86
C PRO A 78 9.94 -14.11 6.37
N THR A 79 9.24 -14.84 5.49
CA THR A 79 9.28 -14.61 4.04
C THR A 79 7.87 -14.56 3.43
N ILE A 80 7.73 -13.90 2.28
CA ILE A 80 6.46 -13.83 1.53
C ILE A 80 6.67 -13.80 0.01
N SER A 81 5.89 -14.62 -0.70
CA SER A 81 5.95 -14.80 -2.15
C SER A 81 4.60 -14.49 -2.82
N PHE A 82 4.67 -14.09 -4.10
CA PHE A 82 3.51 -13.81 -4.96
C PHE A 82 3.62 -14.72 -6.19
N PRO A 83 2.53 -15.37 -6.65
CA PRO A 83 2.54 -16.13 -7.88
C PRO A 83 2.52 -15.15 -9.08
N ALA A 84 3.61 -15.15 -9.85
CA ALA A 84 3.77 -14.40 -11.10
C ALA A 84 3.57 -12.87 -11.01
N GLY A 85 4.55 -12.19 -10.40
CA GLY A 85 4.65 -10.73 -10.40
C GLY A 85 3.96 -10.06 -9.20
N SER A 86 4.27 -8.77 -9.00
CA SER A 86 3.71 -7.98 -7.90
C SER A 86 2.44 -7.21 -8.29
N THR A 87 1.93 -7.36 -9.52
CA THR A 87 0.94 -6.44 -10.09
C THR A 87 -0.47 -7.05 -10.24
N VAL A 88 -1.39 -6.59 -9.40
CA VAL A 88 -2.79 -7.04 -9.28
C VAL A 88 -3.76 -5.96 -9.79
N ARG A 89 -5.00 -6.31 -10.16
CA ARG A 89 -6.04 -5.33 -10.52
C ARG A 89 -6.83 -4.95 -9.27
N ASP A 90 -7.43 -3.75 -9.23
CA ASP A 90 -8.57 -3.55 -8.33
C ASP A 90 -9.74 -4.48 -8.69
N ASP A 91 -10.67 -4.66 -7.74
CA ASP A 91 -11.72 -5.67 -7.82
C ASP A 91 -11.17 -7.08 -8.13
N SER A 92 -10.14 -7.51 -7.40
CA SER A 92 -9.57 -8.86 -7.52
C SER A 92 -8.88 -9.32 -6.23
N ARG A 93 -8.11 -10.41 -6.29
CA ARG A 93 -7.38 -10.98 -5.14
C ARG A 93 -5.90 -11.14 -5.48
N LEU A 94 -5.04 -10.78 -4.55
CA LEU A 94 -3.61 -11.09 -4.57
C LEU A 94 -3.38 -12.35 -3.72
N SER A 95 -3.17 -13.49 -4.36
CA SER A 95 -2.78 -14.71 -3.65
C SER A 95 -1.34 -14.58 -3.16
N VAL A 96 -1.08 -14.94 -1.90
CA VAL A 96 0.25 -14.87 -1.28
C VAL A 96 0.53 -16.15 -0.50
N SER A 97 1.80 -16.53 -0.40
CA SER A 97 2.26 -17.54 0.56
C SER A 97 3.40 -16.99 1.41
N PHE A 98 3.44 -17.38 2.68
CA PHE A 98 4.40 -16.88 3.67
C PHE A 98 4.95 -18.02 4.54
N THR A 99 6.11 -17.80 5.14
CA THR A 99 6.80 -18.76 6.02
C THR A 99 7.43 -18.07 7.23
N HIS A 100 7.78 -18.87 8.26
CA HIS A 100 8.55 -18.47 9.45
C HIS A 100 7.95 -17.30 10.29
N LEU A 101 6.64 -17.10 10.21
CA LEU A 101 5.89 -16.37 11.23
C LEU A 101 5.69 -17.24 12.47
N THR A 102 5.07 -16.70 13.52
CA THR A 102 4.72 -17.43 14.74
C THR A 102 3.91 -18.70 14.41
N PRO A 103 4.34 -19.92 14.80
CA PRO A 103 3.60 -21.14 14.48
C PRO A 103 2.25 -21.27 15.19
N SER A 104 1.31 -21.98 14.55
CA SER A 104 0.03 -22.42 15.11
C SER A 104 -0.87 -21.34 15.75
N THR A 105 -0.79 -20.09 15.28
CA THR A 105 -1.54 -18.94 15.81
C THR A 105 -2.17 -18.08 14.70
N TRP A 106 -3.02 -17.13 15.08
CA TRP A 106 -3.53 -16.10 14.18
C TRP A 106 -2.49 -14.99 13.99
N VAL A 107 -2.30 -14.59 12.73
CA VAL A 107 -1.49 -13.43 12.33
C VAL A 107 -2.39 -12.44 11.57
N ASP A 108 -2.15 -11.16 11.80
CA ASP A 108 -2.89 -10.06 11.18
C ASP A 108 -2.41 -9.81 9.75
N VAL A 109 -3.35 -9.56 8.85
CA VAL A 109 -3.08 -9.19 7.45
C VAL A 109 -3.50 -7.74 7.26
N LEU A 110 -2.57 -6.89 6.82
CA LEU A 110 -2.75 -5.46 6.66
C LEU A 110 -2.33 -4.99 5.26
N THR A 111 -3.09 -4.06 4.69
CA THR A 111 -2.72 -3.29 3.50
C THR A 111 -2.59 -1.83 3.89
N ASP A 112 -1.45 -1.21 3.63
CA ASP A 112 -1.14 0.20 3.99
C ASP A 112 -1.43 0.54 5.47
N GLY A 113 -1.11 -0.40 6.36
CA GLY A 113 -1.38 -0.29 7.80
C GLY A 113 -2.84 -0.53 8.22
N THR A 114 -3.78 -0.66 7.28
CA THR A 114 -5.18 -1.01 7.56
C THR A 114 -5.33 -2.52 7.67
N LYS A 115 -5.80 -3.02 8.82
CA LYS A 115 -6.10 -4.44 9.02
C LYS A 115 -7.29 -4.87 8.16
N ILE A 116 -7.04 -5.77 7.21
CA ILE A 116 -8.08 -6.32 6.31
C ILE A 116 -8.56 -7.72 6.72
N GLY A 117 -7.84 -8.41 7.61
CA GLY A 117 -8.21 -9.75 8.06
C GLY A 117 -7.16 -10.42 8.93
N THR A 118 -7.33 -11.73 9.14
CA THR A 118 -6.41 -12.59 9.89
C THR A 118 -6.29 -13.95 9.22
N VAL A 119 -5.11 -14.55 9.24
CA VAL A 119 -4.86 -15.91 8.75
C VAL A 119 -4.22 -16.74 9.86
N HIS A 120 -4.52 -18.03 9.94
CA HIS A 120 -3.94 -18.93 10.95
C HIS A 120 -2.73 -19.65 10.34
N THR A 121 -1.57 -19.56 11.00
CA THR A 121 -0.34 -20.23 10.58
C THR A 121 -0.39 -21.73 10.85
N ASN A 122 0.28 -22.54 10.03
CA ASN A 122 0.43 -23.97 10.28
C ASN A 122 1.48 -24.24 11.38
N ALA A 123 1.81 -25.52 11.60
CA ALA A 123 2.82 -25.94 12.57
C ALA A 123 4.25 -25.43 12.28
N THR A 124 4.52 -24.92 11.07
CA THR A 124 5.83 -24.42 10.62
C THR A 124 5.86 -22.89 10.45
N GLY A 125 4.86 -22.17 10.99
CA GLY A 125 4.78 -20.71 10.82
C GLY A 125 4.43 -20.24 9.41
N SER A 126 3.90 -21.14 8.58
CA SER A 126 3.63 -20.91 7.15
C SER A 126 2.14 -20.92 6.84
N GLY A 127 1.77 -20.37 5.69
CA GLY A 127 0.38 -20.38 5.21
C GLY A 127 0.21 -19.66 3.88
N ASN A 128 -1.00 -19.75 3.34
CA ASN A 128 -1.43 -19.05 2.14
C ASN A 128 -2.60 -18.13 2.48
N GLN A 129 -2.71 -16.99 1.80
CA GLN A 129 -3.81 -16.05 1.95
C GLN A 129 -4.17 -15.44 0.59
N ASP A 130 -5.46 -15.29 0.30
CA ASP A 130 -5.91 -14.40 -0.77
C ASP A 130 -6.23 -13.02 -0.18
N VAL A 131 -5.43 -12.02 -0.51
CA VAL A 131 -5.57 -10.63 -0.07
C VAL A 131 -6.60 -9.95 -0.99
N PRO A 132 -7.80 -9.56 -0.50
CA PRO A 132 -8.79 -8.87 -1.33
C PRO A 132 -8.31 -7.45 -1.67
N ILE A 133 -8.35 -7.10 -2.95
CA ILE A 133 -8.09 -5.75 -3.46
C ILE A 133 -9.44 -5.17 -3.88
N THR A 134 -9.98 -4.27 -3.07
CA THR A 134 -11.32 -3.70 -3.29
C THR A 134 -11.41 -2.91 -4.59
N TYR A 135 -12.59 -2.88 -5.20
CA TYR A 135 -12.88 -1.96 -6.30
C TYR A 135 -12.52 -0.52 -5.91
N GLN A 136 -11.96 0.27 -6.84
CA GLN A 136 -11.48 1.63 -6.60
C GLN A 136 -10.34 1.78 -5.58
N THR A 137 -9.65 0.69 -5.19
CA THR A 137 -8.31 0.81 -4.56
C THR A 137 -7.43 1.66 -5.48
N ALA A 138 -6.68 2.61 -4.91
CA ALA A 138 -5.81 3.49 -5.69
C ALA A 138 -4.85 2.71 -6.59
N SER A 139 -4.45 3.32 -7.70
CA SER A 139 -3.37 2.80 -8.54
C SER A 139 -2.01 3.19 -7.98
N GLY A 140 -1.03 2.29 -8.09
CA GLY A 140 0.33 2.53 -7.59
C GLY A 140 0.82 1.40 -6.69
N ALA A 141 1.83 1.70 -5.88
CA ALA A 141 2.43 0.77 -4.94
C ALA A 141 1.69 0.77 -3.59
N HIS A 142 1.49 -0.41 -3.02
CA HIS A 142 0.81 -0.67 -1.75
C HIS A 142 1.66 -1.61 -0.89
N LEU A 143 1.62 -1.43 0.44
CA LEU A 143 2.34 -2.27 1.39
C LEU A 143 1.42 -3.39 1.89
N LEU A 144 1.77 -4.65 1.60
CA LEU A 144 1.24 -5.79 2.34
C LEU A 144 2.13 -6.06 3.56
N ARG A 145 1.52 -6.16 4.74
CA ARG A 145 2.15 -6.63 5.98
C ARG A 145 1.38 -7.83 6.53
N ILE A 146 2.10 -8.89 6.91
CA ILE A 146 1.55 -9.99 7.72
C ILE A 146 2.33 -10.04 9.04
N ALA A 147 1.65 -9.93 10.18
CA ALA A 147 2.29 -9.76 11.49
C ALA A 147 1.70 -10.66 12.58
N GLY A 148 2.57 -11.32 13.34
CA GLY A 148 2.22 -12.16 14.48
C GLY A 148 2.23 -11.43 15.83
N PRO A 149 1.61 -12.03 16.86
CA PRO A 149 1.47 -11.41 18.19
C PRO A 149 2.79 -11.30 18.97
N ASP A 150 3.84 -11.99 18.53
CA ASP A 150 5.20 -11.92 19.09
C ASP A 150 6.07 -10.81 18.45
N GLY A 151 5.51 -10.01 17.55
CA GLY A 151 6.22 -8.98 16.80
C GLY A 151 6.96 -9.48 15.56
N ARG A 152 6.92 -10.77 15.21
CA ARG A 152 7.36 -11.26 13.89
C ARG A 152 6.48 -10.67 12.81
N PHE A 153 7.08 -10.21 11.72
CA PHE A 153 6.32 -9.76 10.57
C PHE A 153 7.06 -10.00 9.27
N VAL A 154 6.31 -9.98 8.16
CA VAL A 154 6.86 -9.87 6.82
C VAL A 154 6.12 -8.75 6.08
N GLU A 155 6.87 -7.95 5.33
CA GLU A 155 6.35 -6.88 4.48
C GLU A 155 6.78 -7.10 3.03
N LYS A 156 5.89 -6.72 2.10
CA LYS A 156 6.22 -6.70 0.67
C LYS A 156 5.34 -5.71 -0.07
N VAL A 157 5.96 -4.96 -0.98
CA VAL A 157 5.27 -4.02 -1.86
C VAL A 157 4.63 -4.79 -3.02
N PHE A 158 3.38 -4.45 -3.32
CA PHE A 158 2.65 -4.89 -4.50
C PHE A 158 2.07 -3.68 -5.25
N THR A 159 1.72 -3.86 -6.52
CA THR A 159 1.25 -2.79 -7.40
C THR A 159 -0.20 -3.01 -7.78
N VAL A 160 -1.07 -2.04 -7.54
CA VAL A 160 -2.47 -2.07 -7.99
C VAL A 160 -2.61 -1.34 -9.33
N ARG A 161 -3.22 -2.03 -10.31
CA ARG A 161 -3.75 -1.42 -11.54
C ARG A 161 -5.22 -1.09 -11.31
N SER A 162 -5.53 0.20 -11.17
CA SER A 162 -6.89 0.75 -11.13
C SER A 162 -6.97 2.01 -12.02
N LYS A 163 -8.19 2.48 -12.26
CA LYS A 163 -8.46 3.83 -12.78
C LYS A 163 -8.49 4.89 -11.67
N THR A 164 -8.63 4.48 -10.40
CA THR A 164 -8.53 5.42 -9.26
C THR A 164 -7.08 5.89 -9.12
N LEU A 165 -6.87 7.20 -9.09
CA LEU A 165 -5.55 7.79 -8.81
C LEU A 165 -5.32 7.89 -7.29
N PRO A 166 -4.07 7.77 -6.81
CA PRO A 166 -3.77 7.93 -5.40
C PRO A 166 -3.97 9.37 -4.93
N PHE A 167 -4.48 9.53 -3.72
CA PHE A 167 -4.72 10.83 -3.07
C PHE A 167 -4.20 10.79 -1.62
N SER A 168 -2.89 10.65 -1.47
CA SER A 168 -2.19 10.65 -0.17
C SER A 168 -1.65 12.04 0.17
N ASN A 169 -1.50 12.34 1.47
CA ASN A 169 -1.06 13.64 1.99
C ASN A 169 -2.00 14.79 1.56
N ALA A 170 -3.29 14.67 1.90
CA ALA A 170 -4.27 15.72 1.67
C ALA A 170 -3.91 16.99 2.46
N ILE A 171 -3.95 18.13 1.78
CA ILE A 171 -3.65 19.45 2.32
C ILE A 171 -4.98 20.07 2.79
N THR A 172 -5.18 20.11 4.10
CA THR A 172 -6.45 20.52 4.75
C THR A 172 -6.28 21.54 5.87
N ARG A 173 -5.06 22.05 6.07
CA ARG A 173 -4.76 23.09 7.08
C ARG A 173 -4.23 24.33 6.38
N ASP A 174 -4.62 25.49 6.91
CA ASP A 174 -4.20 26.82 6.45
C ASP A 174 -4.54 27.09 4.96
N VAL A 175 -5.51 26.34 4.42
CA VAL A 175 -6.03 26.50 3.05
C VAL A 175 -7.09 27.59 3.04
N THR A 176 -7.00 28.50 2.07
CA THR A 176 -8.00 29.55 1.83
C THR A 176 -8.25 29.71 0.33
N ALA A 177 -9.37 30.31 -0.04
CA ALA A 177 -9.71 30.54 -1.45
C ALA A 177 -10.36 31.90 -1.70
N THR A 178 -10.11 32.46 -2.88
CA THR A 178 -10.79 33.65 -3.43
C THR A 178 -11.31 33.34 -4.84
N ALA A 179 -12.36 34.02 -5.29
CA ALA A 179 -12.98 33.76 -6.60
C ALA A 179 -13.14 35.04 -7.43
N SER A 180 -13.30 34.89 -8.77
CA SER A 180 -13.63 36.02 -9.66
C SER A 180 -15.00 36.64 -9.37
N SER A 181 -15.92 35.87 -8.80
CA SER A 181 -17.24 36.32 -8.33
C SER A 181 -17.81 35.34 -7.31
N GLU A 182 -18.79 35.79 -6.53
CA GLU A 182 -19.50 34.97 -5.54
C GLU A 182 -20.99 35.29 -5.55
N ALA A 183 -21.83 34.32 -5.18
CA ALA A 183 -23.23 34.57 -4.85
C ALA A 183 -23.33 35.31 -3.50
N SER A 184 -24.23 36.30 -3.41
CA SER A 184 -24.39 37.11 -2.19
C SER A 184 -25.50 36.61 -1.26
N ASN A 185 -26.43 35.81 -1.79
CA ASN A 185 -27.75 35.52 -1.25
C ASN A 185 -27.99 34.01 -0.96
N GLU A 186 -26.91 33.25 -0.78
CA GLU A 186 -26.93 31.84 -0.38
C GLU A 186 -26.79 31.72 1.16
N THR A 187 -27.36 30.67 1.76
CA THR A 187 -27.26 30.44 3.21
C THR A 187 -25.83 30.07 3.59
N THR A 188 -25.18 30.87 4.43
CA THR A 188 -23.82 30.65 4.95
C THR A 188 -23.62 29.21 5.44
N PRO A 189 -22.52 28.53 5.06
CA PRO A 189 -21.34 29.05 4.36
C PRO A 189 -21.46 29.15 2.82
N ASN A 190 -22.56 28.69 2.23
CA ASN A 190 -22.70 28.54 0.77
C ASN A 190 -22.57 29.87 0.00
N GLY A 191 -22.21 29.75 -1.28
CA GLY A 191 -21.98 30.85 -2.21
C GLY A 191 -20.57 31.44 -2.17
N ARG A 192 -19.85 31.30 -1.05
CA ARG A 192 -18.53 31.89 -0.78
C ARG A 192 -17.38 30.99 -1.22
N ALA A 193 -16.25 31.58 -1.65
CA ALA A 193 -15.08 30.84 -2.12
C ALA A 193 -14.48 29.95 -1.02
N ALA A 194 -14.56 30.38 0.24
CA ALA A 194 -14.16 29.58 1.39
C ALA A 194 -14.91 28.24 1.49
N ALA A 195 -16.17 28.19 1.06
CA ALA A 195 -17.00 26.98 1.04
C ALA A 195 -16.70 26.03 -0.13
N ALA A 196 -15.59 26.24 -0.85
CA ALA A 196 -15.02 25.26 -1.77
C ALA A 196 -13.71 24.65 -1.26
N VAL A 197 -13.28 25.01 -0.04
CA VAL A 197 -12.08 24.51 0.63
C VAL A 197 -12.28 24.31 2.14
N ASP A 198 -13.53 24.23 2.62
CA ASP A 198 -13.88 24.12 4.04
C ASP A 198 -13.84 22.66 4.55
N GLY A 199 -13.72 21.69 3.65
CA GLY A 199 -13.68 20.26 3.94
C GLY A 199 -15.05 19.57 4.02
N ASP A 200 -16.17 20.28 3.88
CA ASP A 200 -17.51 19.71 3.80
C ASP A 200 -18.02 19.68 2.34
N PRO A 201 -18.00 18.52 1.65
CA PRO A 201 -18.46 18.41 0.26
C PRO A 201 -19.97 18.62 0.05
N ASN A 202 -20.72 19.00 1.09
CA ASN A 202 -22.13 19.36 1.02
C ASN A 202 -22.36 20.88 1.04
N THR A 203 -21.36 21.69 1.40
CA THR A 203 -21.36 23.14 1.14
C THR A 203 -20.93 23.39 -0.31
N PHE A 204 -20.90 24.65 -0.76
CA PHE A 204 -20.39 25.02 -2.08
C PHE A 204 -20.07 26.52 -2.23
N TRP A 205 -19.05 26.83 -3.04
CA TRP A 205 -18.96 28.11 -3.73
C TRP A 205 -19.92 28.17 -4.93
N HIS A 206 -20.42 29.36 -5.25
CA HIS A 206 -21.16 29.63 -6.48
C HIS A 206 -20.74 30.98 -7.06
N SER A 207 -20.50 31.05 -8.38
CA SER A 207 -20.31 32.31 -9.09
C SER A 207 -21.51 33.25 -8.92
N ARG A 208 -21.34 34.57 -9.03
CA ARG A 208 -22.45 35.53 -8.91
C ARG A 208 -23.53 35.23 -9.96
N TRP A 209 -24.70 34.79 -9.50
CA TRP A 209 -25.84 34.48 -10.36
C TRP A 209 -26.86 35.62 -10.47
N GLU A 210 -26.83 36.54 -9.50
CA GLU A 210 -27.62 37.78 -9.50
C GLU A 210 -27.18 38.73 -10.63
N ALA A 211 -28.11 39.54 -11.13
CA ALA A 211 -27.87 40.45 -12.24
C ALA A 211 -26.87 41.58 -11.87
N PRO A 212 -25.85 41.87 -12.70
CA PRO A 212 -25.45 41.14 -13.90
C PRO A 212 -24.72 39.84 -13.54
N ALA A 213 -25.23 38.71 -14.03
CA ALA A 213 -24.65 37.39 -13.80
C ALA A 213 -23.20 37.34 -14.29
N ALA A 214 -22.32 36.70 -13.53
CA ALA A 214 -20.97 36.41 -13.98
C ALA A 214 -20.99 35.30 -15.04
N THR A 215 -20.16 35.44 -16.07
CA THR A 215 -20.04 34.50 -17.18
C THR A 215 -18.66 33.83 -17.19
N TYR A 216 -18.54 32.68 -17.87
CA TYR A 216 -17.24 32.04 -18.10
C TYR A 216 -16.25 32.97 -18.84
N PRO A 217 -14.93 32.86 -18.57
CA PRO A 217 -14.31 31.96 -17.60
C PRO A 217 -14.44 32.46 -16.15
N HIS A 218 -14.67 31.53 -15.22
CA HIS A 218 -14.63 31.81 -13.77
C HIS A 218 -13.28 31.40 -13.20
N THR A 219 -12.82 32.05 -12.14
CA THR A 219 -11.61 31.63 -11.42
C THR A 219 -11.89 31.36 -9.95
N LEU A 220 -11.24 30.32 -9.43
CA LEU A 220 -11.04 30.08 -8.01
C LEU A 220 -9.54 30.00 -7.76
N THR A 221 -8.99 30.84 -6.89
CA THR A 221 -7.57 30.86 -6.53
C THR A 221 -7.43 30.37 -5.10
N VAL A 222 -6.77 29.23 -4.93
CA VAL A 222 -6.54 28.58 -3.65
C VAL A 222 -5.13 28.91 -3.17
N ASP A 223 -4.99 29.43 -1.96
CA ASP A 223 -3.72 29.52 -1.22
C ASP A 223 -3.64 28.33 -0.25
N LEU A 224 -2.58 27.53 -0.36
CA LEU A 224 -2.31 26.37 0.48
C LEU A 224 -1.56 26.72 1.77
N GLY A 225 -1.35 28.02 2.06
CA GLY A 225 -0.63 28.55 3.22
C GLY A 225 0.89 28.51 3.10
N ARG A 226 1.44 27.48 2.43
CA ARG A 226 2.88 27.30 2.13
C ARG A 226 3.09 26.56 0.82
N LYS A 227 4.35 26.40 0.39
CA LYS A 227 4.72 25.68 -0.84
C LYS A 227 4.65 24.16 -0.62
N TYR A 228 4.06 23.45 -1.58
CA TYR A 228 3.96 21.99 -1.64
C TYR A 228 4.42 21.48 -3.01
N ALA A 229 5.03 20.28 -3.03
CA ALA A 229 5.16 19.47 -4.22
C ALA A 229 3.84 18.71 -4.45
N LEU A 230 3.00 19.23 -5.36
CA LEU A 230 1.64 18.72 -5.56
C LEU A 230 1.61 17.43 -6.39
N SER A 231 0.76 16.49 -5.98
CA SER A 231 0.61 15.17 -6.58
C SER A 231 -0.76 14.96 -7.24
N ALA A 232 -1.83 15.51 -6.64
CA ALA A 232 -3.20 15.38 -7.13
C ALA A 232 -4.11 16.52 -6.65
N MET A 233 -5.22 16.73 -7.36
CA MET A 233 -6.37 17.52 -6.93
C MET A 233 -7.61 16.62 -6.87
N LYS A 234 -8.38 16.68 -5.79
CA LYS A 234 -9.69 16.02 -5.65
C LYS A 234 -10.77 17.09 -5.81
N TRP A 235 -11.56 16.96 -6.86
CA TRP A 235 -12.68 17.85 -7.19
C TRP A 235 -14.02 17.23 -6.80
N VAL A 236 -14.89 18.01 -6.14
CA VAL A 236 -16.28 17.66 -5.87
C VAL A 236 -17.19 18.75 -6.43
N SER A 237 -18.06 18.37 -7.37
CA SER A 237 -19.12 19.24 -7.89
C SER A 237 -20.18 19.50 -6.82
N ARG A 238 -20.88 20.65 -6.87
CA ARG A 238 -22.07 20.93 -6.04
C ARG A 238 -23.03 19.71 -6.04
N ARG A 239 -23.44 19.30 -4.83
CA ARG A 239 -24.37 18.19 -4.60
C ARG A 239 -25.83 18.66 -4.67
N GLY A 240 -26.74 17.73 -4.91
CA GLY A 240 -28.20 17.99 -4.98
C GLY A 240 -28.67 18.73 -6.24
N ASN A 241 -27.95 19.76 -6.69
CA ASN A 241 -28.31 20.61 -7.82
C ASN A 241 -27.21 20.59 -8.91
N PRO A 242 -27.52 20.31 -10.19
CA PRO A 242 -26.54 20.35 -11.29
C PRO A 242 -26.23 21.75 -11.82
N ASN A 243 -26.91 22.81 -11.35
CA ASN A 243 -26.64 24.19 -11.76
C ASN A 243 -25.19 24.59 -11.42
N GLY A 244 -24.47 25.13 -12.41
CA GLY A 244 -23.08 25.54 -12.29
C GLY A 244 -22.06 24.39 -12.47
N ARG A 245 -22.48 23.21 -12.92
CA ARG A 245 -21.56 22.05 -13.05
C ARG A 245 -20.53 22.27 -14.17
N VAL A 246 -19.30 22.56 -13.77
CA VAL A 246 -18.13 22.77 -14.63
C VAL A 246 -17.77 21.51 -15.42
N LYS A 247 -17.48 21.67 -16.72
CA LYS A 247 -17.04 20.60 -17.64
C LYS A 247 -15.55 20.67 -17.94
N THR A 248 -15.02 21.86 -18.22
CA THR A 248 -13.58 22.05 -18.48
C THR A 248 -13.00 23.13 -17.59
N LEU A 249 -11.76 22.93 -17.18
CA LEU A 249 -10.96 23.91 -16.45
C LEU A 249 -9.48 23.82 -16.84
N VAL A 250 -8.71 24.84 -16.48
CA VAL A 250 -7.25 24.87 -16.58
C VAL A 250 -6.68 25.15 -15.20
N LEU A 251 -5.71 24.35 -14.78
CA LEU A 251 -4.92 24.58 -13.57
C LEU A 251 -3.62 25.32 -13.92
N GLU A 252 -3.36 26.39 -13.18
CA GLU A 252 -2.13 27.18 -13.21
C GLU A 252 -1.55 27.26 -11.79
N PHE A 253 -0.23 27.24 -11.68
CA PHE A 253 0.48 27.08 -10.40
C PHE A 253 1.37 28.29 -10.13
N SER A 254 1.47 28.71 -8.87
CA SER A 254 2.36 29.80 -8.47
C SER A 254 2.98 29.56 -7.11
N SER A 255 4.20 30.06 -6.93
CA SER A 255 4.92 30.03 -5.65
C SER A 255 4.77 31.33 -4.84
N ASP A 256 4.25 32.40 -5.47
CA ASP A 256 4.17 33.77 -4.93
C ASP A 256 2.81 34.46 -5.17
N GLY A 257 1.92 33.87 -5.98
CA GLY A 257 0.57 34.38 -6.28
C GLY A 257 0.53 35.41 -7.43
N SER A 258 1.69 35.85 -7.93
CA SER A 258 1.83 36.86 -8.98
C SER A 258 2.32 36.26 -10.31
N GLN A 259 3.32 35.38 -10.27
CA GLN A 259 3.89 34.70 -11.43
C GLN A 259 3.25 33.31 -11.58
N TRP A 260 2.55 33.08 -12.69
CA TRP A 260 1.76 31.88 -12.92
C TRP A 260 2.40 31.00 -13.99
N GLY A 261 2.74 29.76 -13.63
CA GLY A 261 3.40 28.78 -14.47
C GLY A 261 2.64 27.46 -14.55
N GLY A 262 2.88 26.72 -15.64
CA GLY A 262 2.13 25.50 -15.97
C GLY A 262 0.70 25.79 -16.43
N LYS A 263 0.20 25.00 -17.38
CA LYS A 263 -1.20 25.03 -17.83
C LYS A 263 -1.66 23.60 -18.04
N GLN A 264 -2.35 23.04 -17.06
CA GLN A 264 -2.91 21.70 -17.14
C GLN A 264 -4.41 21.79 -17.48
N PRO A 265 -4.84 21.49 -18.72
CA PRO A 265 -6.25 21.36 -19.03
C PRO A 265 -6.82 20.10 -18.37
N VAL A 266 -8.06 20.21 -17.88
CA VAL A 266 -8.80 19.12 -17.23
C VAL A 266 -10.23 19.11 -17.76
N THR A 267 -10.71 17.93 -18.12
CA THR A 267 -12.12 17.68 -18.43
C THR A 267 -12.72 16.87 -17.28
N LEU A 268 -13.77 17.40 -16.66
CA LEU A 268 -14.50 16.75 -15.58
C LEU A 268 -15.62 15.86 -16.14
N PRO A 269 -15.94 14.74 -15.46
CA PRO A 269 -17.12 13.94 -15.79
C PRO A 269 -18.39 14.64 -15.28
N TYR A 270 -19.53 14.39 -15.94
CA TYR A 270 -20.83 14.83 -15.42
C TYR A 270 -21.21 13.99 -14.18
N SER A 271 -20.76 14.43 -13.01
CA SER A 271 -20.84 13.67 -11.76
C SER A 271 -20.91 14.59 -10.53
N SER A 272 -21.56 14.09 -9.47
CA SER A 272 -21.48 14.62 -8.10
C SER A 272 -20.53 13.80 -7.21
N TYR A 273 -19.99 12.69 -7.70
CA TYR A 273 -18.96 11.92 -7.00
C TYR A 273 -17.58 12.59 -7.14
N PRO A 274 -16.69 12.47 -6.13
CA PRO A 274 -15.34 13.02 -6.20
C PRO A 274 -14.56 12.52 -7.41
N THR A 275 -13.85 13.42 -8.08
CA THR A 275 -12.95 13.11 -9.20
C THR A 275 -11.52 13.45 -8.78
N ILE A 276 -10.60 12.48 -8.84
CA ILE A 276 -9.18 12.69 -8.55
C ILE A 276 -8.45 12.94 -9.87
N ILE A 277 -7.70 14.04 -9.92
CA ILE A 277 -6.94 14.52 -11.08
C ILE A 277 -5.46 14.52 -10.69
N GLY A 278 -4.66 13.69 -11.35
CA GLY A 278 -3.21 13.63 -11.13
C GLY A 278 -2.51 14.88 -11.66
N LEU A 279 -1.55 15.39 -10.88
CA LEU A 279 -0.76 16.58 -11.24
C LEU A 279 0.65 16.17 -11.69
N PRO A 280 1.28 16.93 -12.62
CA PRO A 280 2.63 16.64 -13.10
C PRO A 280 3.67 16.94 -12.01
N ARG A 281 4.83 16.28 -12.07
CA ARG A 281 5.95 16.45 -11.12
C ARG A 281 6.47 17.89 -10.95
N ARG A 282 6.06 18.84 -11.79
CA ARG A 282 6.46 20.27 -11.75
C ARG A 282 5.40 21.19 -11.15
N ALA A 283 4.37 20.64 -10.51
CA ALA A 283 3.30 21.40 -9.85
C ALA A 283 3.72 21.90 -8.45
N ASP A 284 4.95 22.38 -8.29
CA ASP A 284 5.46 22.91 -7.01
C ASP A 284 4.86 24.30 -6.78
N ALA A 285 3.95 24.41 -5.81
CA ALA A 285 3.08 25.58 -5.68
C ALA A 285 2.73 25.90 -4.23
N ARG A 286 2.53 27.18 -3.93
CA ARG A 286 1.71 27.63 -2.78
C ARG A 286 0.29 27.97 -3.22
N TYR A 287 0.16 28.54 -4.42
CA TYR A 287 -1.11 28.98 -4.96
C TYR A 287 -1.49 28.15 -6.19
N VAL A 288 -2.76 27.77 -6.29
CA VAL A 288 -3.32 27.13 -7.49
C VAL A 288 -4.49 27.95 -7.98
N ARG A 289 -4.43 28.41 -9.23
CA ARG A 289 -5.54 29.06 -9.92
C ARG A 289 -6.26 28.05 -10.78
N ILE A 290 -7.55 27.92 -10.52
CA ILE A 290 -8.47 27.05 -11.24
C ILE A 290 -9.33 27.94 -12.13
N THR A 291 -8.96 28.02 -13.41
CA THR A 291 -9.73 28.76 -14.42
C THR A 291 -10.74 27.81 -15.05
N MET A 292 -11.99 27.91 -14.61
CA MET A 292 -13.12 27.14 -15.14
C MET A 292 -13.53 27.75 -16.48
N THR A 293 -13.50 26.95 -17.56
CA THR A 293 -13.59 27.44 -18.95
C THR A 293 -14.87 27.06 -19.69
N SER A 294 -15.58 26.00 -19.28
CA SER A 294 -16.93 25.72 -19.79
C SER A 294 -17.81 24.94 -18.81
N PRO A 295 -19.14 25.13 -18.86
CA PRO A 295 -20.11 24.31 -18.13
C PRO A 295 -20.43 23.01 -18.89
N HIS A 296 -21.09 22.06 -18.22
CA HIS A 296 -21.68 20.91 -18.91
C HIS A 296 -22.95 21.27 -19.70
N ASP A 297 -23.74 22.21 -19.16
CA ASP A 297 -24.92 22.78 -19.80
C ASP A 297 -24.54 24.16 -20.37
N ALA A 298 -24.44 24.25 -21.70
CA ALA A 298 -24.01 25.47 -22.38
C ALA A 298 -24.99 26.65 -22.24
N SER A 299 -26.21 26.43 -21.73
CA SER A 299 -27.15 27.50 -21.41
C SER A 299 -26.85 28.21 -20.07
N GLN A 300 -26.01 27.62 -19.22
CA GLN A 300 -25.70 28.13 -17.89
C GLN A 300 -24.41 28.97 -17.90
N PRO A 301 -24.46 30.27 -17.60
CA PRO A 301 -23.25 31.09 -17.50
C PRO A 301 -22.45 30.82 -16.21
N PHE A 302 -23.01 30.05 -15.26
CA PHE A 302 -22.53 29.91 -13.88
C PHE A 302 -21.50 28.78 -13.68
N ALA A 303 -20.71 28.90 -12.62
CA ALA A 303 -19.90 27.81 -12.06
C ALA A 303 -20.22 27.63 -10.57
N ALA A 304 -20.20 26.39 -10.11
CA ALA A 304 -20.39 26.01 -8.71
C ALA A 304 -19.48 24.83 -8.35
N VAL A 305 -18.88 24.90 -7.16
CA VAL A 305 -17.85 23.95 -6.70
C VAL A 305 -18.19 23.56 -5.27
N GLY A 306 -18.34 22.27 -5.01
CA GLY A 306 -18.66 21.76 -3.68
C GLY A 306 -17.43 21.73 -2.77
N GLU A 307 -16.33 21.13 -3.24
CA GLU A 307 -15.09 21.05 -2.47
C GLU A 307 -13.89 20.78 -3.40
N VAL A 308 -12.76 21.42 -3.12
CA VAL A 308 -11.47 21.16 -3.78
C VAL A 308 -10.41 20.91 -2.72
N THR A 309 -9.90 19.70 -2.67
CA THR A 309 -8.77 19.35 -1.80
C THR A 309 -7.55 19.06 -2.67
N PHE A 310 -6.38 19.61 -2.32
CA PHE A 310 -5.11 19.25 -2.95
C PHE A 310 -4.36 18.18 -2.15
N ALA A 311 -3.44 17.48 -2.80
CA ALA A 311 -2.56 16.50 -2.18
C ALA A 311 -1.10 16.80 -2.56
N GLY A 312 -0.18 16.67 -1.61
CA GLY A 312 1.23 16.97 -1.84
C GLY A 312 2.10 16.88 -0.59
N LEU A 313 3.43 16.94 -0.77
CA LEU A 313 4.39 17.03 0.32
C LEU A 313 4.81 18.49 0.53
N ALA A 314 4.97 18.91 1.79
CA ALA A 314 5.45 20.26 2.09
C ALA A 314 6.89 20.47 1.57
N ASP A 315 7.26 21.75 1.43
CA ASP A 315 8.64 22.22 1.24
C ASP A 315 9.32 21.76 -0.06
N GLY A 316 8.52 21.46 -1.10
CA GLY A 316 9.02 21.31 -2.47
C GLY A 316 9.94 20.11 -2.69
N HIS A 317 9.80 19.05 -1.89
CA HIS A 317 10.56 17.80 -2.04
C HIS A 317 10.13 16.97 -3.28
N ALA A 318 10.24 17.55 -4.48
CA ALA A 318 9.96 16.89 -5.76
C ALA A 318 10.83 15.63 -6.02
N ASP A 319 11.97 15.54 -5.33
CA ASP A 319 12.91 14.42 -5.38
C ASP A 319 12.59 13.29 -4.39
N ARG A 320 11.70 13.50 -3.40
CA ARG A 320 11.19 12.37 -2.61
C ARG A 320 10.20 11.58 -3.48
N PRO A 321 10.36 10.25 -3.62
CA PRO A 321 9.38 9.42 -4.32
C PRO A 321 7.97 9.66 -3.78
N ARG A 322 6.96 9.54 -4.65
CA ARG A 322 5.53 9.79 -4.34
C ARG A 322 5.04 8.82 -3.25
N HIS A 323 5.35 9.13 -1.99
CA HIS A 323 5.19 8.27 -0.80
C HIS A 323 5.11 6.77 -1.09
N ASP A 324 6.07 6.25 -1.87
CA ASP A 324 6.08 4.84 -2.26
C ASP A 324 6.32 3.99 -1.01
N PRO A 325 5.43 3.02 -0.69
CA PRO A 325 5.58 2.21 0.51
C PRO A 325 6.92 1.48 0.49
N THR A 326 7.65 1.55 1.60
CA THR A 326 8.90 0.83 1.80
C THR A 326 8.64 -0.38 2.67
N ALA A 327 9.04 -1.56 2.21
CA ALA A 327 8.97 -2.78 3.01
C ALA A 327 10.16 -2.86 3.96
N HIS A 328 9.87 -3.03 5.24
CA HIS A 328 10.86 -3.21 6.30
C HIS A 328 11.18 -4.69 6.47
N MET A 329 12.43 -4.98 6.79
CA MET A 329 12.82 -6.33 7.22
C MET A 329 12.61 -6.47 8.73
N TRP A 330 11.98 -7.57 9.14
CA TRP A 330 11.93 -7.93 10.56
C TRP A 330 13.35 -8.15 11.09
N THR A 331 13.63 -7.54 12.25
CA THR A 331 14.94 -7.63 12.90
C THR A 331 14.93 -8.77 13.91
N PRO A 332 15.79 -9.79 13.77
CA PRO A 332 15.87 -10.88 14.73
C PRO A 332 16.50 -10.42 16.06
N PRO A 333 16.39 -11.21 17.14
CA PRO A 333 17.08 -10.95 18.40
C PRO A 333 18.60 -10.79 18.21
N ALA A 334 19.25 -9.98 19.05
CA ALA A 334 20.67 -9.61 18.89
C ALA A 334 21.65 -10.79 18.82
N HIS A 335 21.34 -11.93 19.46
CA HIS A 335 22.17 -13.15 19.38
C HIS A 335 22.23 -13.76 17.97
N CYS A 336 21.25 -13.45 17.10
CA CYS A 336 21.23 -13.84 15.70
C CYS A 336 22.13 -12.97 14.80
N SER A 337 22.79 -11.96 15.36
CA SER A 337 23.64 -11.00 14.65
C SER A 337 25.14 -11.16 14.95
N LEU A 338 25.54 -12.24 15.63
CA LEU A 338 26.95 -12.53 15.88
C LEU A 338 27.70 -12.74 14.55
N PRO A 339 28.82 -12.04 14.30
CA PRO A 339 29.74 -12.45 13.24
C PRO A 339 30.29 -13.84 13.58
N ASN A 340 30.60 -14.65 12.55
CA ASN A 340 31.22 -15.96 12.72
C ASN A 340 32.40 -15.86 13.71
N PRO A 341 32.51 -16.75 14.71
CA PRO A 341 33.67 -16.75 15.57
C PRO A 341 34.92 -16.98 14.73
N THR A 342 35.83 -16.02 14.75
CA THR A 342 37.17 -16.18 14.18
C THR A 342 37.82 -17.39 14.86
N PRO A 343 38.44 -18.32 14.12
CA PRO A 343 39.12 -19.47 14.74
C PRO A 343 40.15 -18.99 15.79
N PRO A 344 40.30 -19.69 16.92
CA PRO A 344 41.32 -19.32 17.91
C PRO A 344 42.71 -19.24 17.27
N GLY A 345 43.42 -18.15 17.53
CA GLY A 345 44.58 -17.76 16.73
C GLY A 345 45.73 -18.76 16.78
N GLN A 346 46.46 -18.86 15.66
CA GLN A 346 47.85 -19.29 15.69
C GLN A 346 48.66 -18.31 16.55
N PRO A 347 49.53 -18.77 17.46
CA PRO A 347 50.45 -17.89 18.17
C PRO A 347 51.43 -17.22 17.19
N ALA A 348 51.49 -15.89 17.21
CA ALA A 348 52.45 -15.14 16.40
C ALA A 348 53.76 -14.95 17.17
N MET A 349 54.84 -15.51 16.60
CA MET A 349 56.25 -15.20 16.80
C MET A 349 56.86 -15.25 18.22
N ALA A 350 57.84 -16.15 18.37
CA ALA A 350 59.06 -15.83 19.12
C ALA A 350 60.16 -15.48 18.12
N SER A 351 60.73 -14.27 18.23
CA SER A 351 61.88 -13.81 17.45
C SER A 351 63.14 -13.82 18.30
N THR A 352 64.16 -14.60 17.90
CA THR A 352 65.51 -14.54 18.49
C THR A 352 66.59 -14.80 17.43
N ASP A 353 67.29 -13.72 17.09
CA ASP A 353 68.69 -13.55 16.68
C ASP A 353 69.50 -14.65 15.96
N SER A 354 69.98 -14.25 14.77
CA SER A 354 71.30 -14.44 14.16
C SER A 354 72.23 -15.61 14.56
N SER A 355 72.65 -16.39 13.55
CA SER A 355 74.09 -16.55 13.23
C SER A 355 74.33 -17.06 11.80
N THR A 356 75.46 -16.65 11.22
CA THR A 356 76.00 -16.95 9.88
C THR A 356 76.39 -18.41 9.62
N ALA A 357 76.17 -18.88 8.38
CA ALA A 357 77.10 -19.75 7.64
C ALA A 357 76.79 -19.69 6.13
N ALA A 358 77.82 -19.81 5.27
CA ALA A 358 77.69 -19.72 3.81
C ALA A 358 78.44 -20.86 3.11
N SER A 359 77.93 -21.33 1.96
CA SER A 359 78.72 -21.89 0.85
C SER A 359 77.89 -22.17 -0.41
N THR A 360 78.34 -21.65 -1.57
CA THR A 360 78.41 -22.26 -2.93
C THR A 360 77.55 -23.51 -3.23
N GLY A 361 76.82 -23.69 -4.34
CA GLY A 361 76.65 -22.96 -5.63
C GLY A 361 75.44 -23.58 -6.39
N THR A 362 75.26 -23.52 -7.73
CA THR A 362 76.03 -22.88 -8.83
C THR A 362 75.15 -22.71 -10.09
N THR A 363 75.70 -22.15 -11.17
CA THR A 363 75.10 -21.80 -12.50
C THR A 363 74.58 -22.94 -13.39
N ASN A 364 73.51 -22.70 -14.18
CA ASN A 364 73.64 -22.65 -15.66
C ASN A 364 72.46 -21.99 -16.44
N HIS A 365 72.76 -21.60 -17.70
CA HIS A 365 71.87 -20.99 -18.73
C HIS A 365 70.78 -21.96 -19.26
N SER A 366 69.79 -21.64 -20.12
CA SER A 366 69.58 -20.61 -21.17
C SER A 366 68.06 -20.34 -21.39
N GLN A 367 67.56 -19.16 -21.84
CA GLN A 367 67.40 -18.69 -23.25
C GLN A 367 66.94 -19.78 -24.25
N THR A 368 66.01 -19.60 -25.22
CA THR A 368 65.22 -18.43 -25.74
C THR A 368 64.10 -18.88 -26.72
N GLY A 369 63.08 -18.02 -26.96
CA GLY A 369 62.40 -17.82 -28.28
C GLY A 369 60.86 -18.02 -28.31
N THR A 370 59.98 -17.04 -28.62
CA THR A 370 59.64 -16.36 -29.92
C THR A 370 59.10 -17.31 -31.02
N ARG A 371 58.00 -17.08 -31.78
CA ARG A 371 57.00 -15.99 -31.98
C ARG A 371 55.67 -16.60 -32.60
N PRO A 372 54.68 -15.88 -33.21
CA PRO A 372 53.24 -16.30 -33.19
C PRO A 372 52.50 -16.43 -34.56
N THR A 373 51.22 -16.86 -34.57
CA THR A 373 50.35 -16.77 -35.79
C THR A 373 48.83 -16.52 -35.55
N ARG A 374 48.43 -15.25 -35.73
CA ARG A 374 47.25 -14.64 -36.43
C ARG A 374 45.96 -15.44 -36.84
N LEU A 375 44.79 -15.08 -36.26
CA LEU A 375 43.43 -14.69 -36.81
C LEU A 375 42.75 -15.49 -38.00
N PRO A 376 41.50 -15.16 -38.48
CA PRO A 376 40.16 -15.48 -37.91
C PRO A 376 39.08 -15.99 -38.94
N ALA A 377 37.86 -16.35 -38.51
CA ALA A 377 36.61 -16.48 -39.33
C ALA A 377 35.38 -16.59 -38.37
N THR A 378 34.26 -15.84 -38.37
CA THR A 378 33.21 -15.43 -39.35
C THR A 378 32.09 -16.45 -39.63
N GLY A 379 30.84 -16.04 -39.40
CA GLY A 379 29.60 -16.73 -39.82
C GLY A 379 28.96 -17.58 -38.71
N ARG A 380 27.64 -17.53 -38.45
CA ARG A 380 26.53 -16.91 -39.20
C ARG A 380 25.42 -16.47 -38.24
#